data_AF-A0A368ZM75-F1
#
_entry.id   AF-A0A368ZM75-F1
#
_cell.length_a   1.000
_cell.length_b   1.000
_cell.length_c   1.000
_cell.angle_alpha   90.00
_cell.angle_beta   90.00
_cell.angle_gamma   90.00
#
_symmetry.space_group_name_H-M   'P 1'
#
loop_
_entity.id
_entity.type
_entity.pdbx_description
1 polymer ?
#
loop_
_entity_poly.entity_id
_entity_poly.type
_entity_poly.pdbx_seq_one_letter_code
_entity_poly.pdbx_strand_id
1 'polypeptide(L)'
;MEYMSTLFISILSGLIGASIAAYFNYRIRLSLIEKDKKDQEQKLAYVYVVQLSQYPAIQIWIRSFLEKALEQLDEPLPEGEFEIEHAASVYLEDALKNIDEEFFEHVESIEKLIDQMMDGFSNTYLSNEDQAKLPKNTVMHYQRYEHYLKSTVASFKMFKVALANKKLFKLIDAKQINSLIENVKSLFDSAGLLRAAMAEYGGVGSNMSQYLLEQQYEFFRVSVGKSFEHDQKLAKARAHLEEHGELSANKSSKKDTVTGASS
;
A
#
# COMPACT_ATOMS: atom_id res chain seq x y z
N MET A 1 -37.57 -47.89 55.97
CA MET A 1 -37.82 -47.64 54.54
C MET A 1 -37.59 -46.18 54.14
N GLU A 2 -37.83 -45.21 55.03
CA GLU A 2 -37.64 -43.77 54.73
C GLU A 2 -36.18 -43.37 54.41
N TYR A 3 -35.17 -43.90 55.12
CA TYR A 3 -33.76 -43.55 54.89
C TYR A 3 -33.23 -43.87 53.48
N MET A 4 -33.67 -44.99 52.88
CA MET A 4 -33.27 -45.38 51.52
C MET A 4 -33.88 -44.44 50.47
N SER A 5 -35.12 -43.97 50.71
CA SER A 5 -35.78 -42.98 49.85
C SER A 5 -35.04 -41.64 49.86
N THR A 6 -34.66 -41.12 51.03
CA THR A 6 -33.98 -39.83 51.15
C THR A 6 -32.59 -39.84 50.49
N LEU A 7 -31.86 -40.95 50.61
CA LEU A 7 -30.52 -41.13 50.02
C LEU A 7 -30.59 -41.27 48.50
N PHE A 8 -31.61 -41.98 47.98
CA PHE A 8 -31.86 -42.08 46.54
C PHE A 8 -32.26 -40.72 45.94
N ILE A 9 -33.12 -39.97 46.64
CA ILE A 9 -33.52 -38.62 46.23
C ILE A 9 -32.33 -37.66 46.25
N SER A 10 -31.45 -37.71 47.25
CA SER A 10 -30.27 -36.83 47.32
C SER A 10 -29.25 -37.14 46.21
N ILE A 11 -29.05 -38.42 45.88
CA ILE A 11 -28.19 -38.83 44.76
C ILE A 11 -28.80 -38.38 43.43
N LEU A 12 -30.10 -38.63 43.19
CA LEU A 12 -30.77 -38.19 41.96
C LEU A 12 -30.75 -36.67 41.82
N SER A 13 -31.03 -35.92 42.89
CA SER A 13 -31.02 -34.45 42.87
C SER A 13 -29.61 -33.90 42.66
N GLY A 14 -28.59 -34.53 43.24
CA GLY A 14 -27.19 -34.17 43.03
C GLY A 14 -26.74 -34.42 41.58
N LEU A 15 -27.19 -35.53 40.99
CA LEU A 15 -26.87 -35.92 39.60
C LEU A 15 -27.57 -35.01 38.59
N ILE A 16 -28.84 -34.64 38.85
CA ILE A 16 -29.58 -33.66 38.05
C ILE A 16 -28.93 -32.28 38.17
N GLY A 17 -28.58 -31.83 39.38
CA GLY A 17 -27.89 -30.57 39.61
C GLY A 17 -26.53 -30.49 38.90
N ALA A 18 -25.72 -31.57 38.98
CA ALA A 18 -24.46 -31.68 38.26
C ALA A 18 -24.64 -31.69 36.74
N SER A 19 -25.68 -32.36 36.22
CA SER A 19 -25.98 -32.40 34.78
C SER A 19 -26.41 -31.03 34.24
N ILE A 20 -27.25 -30.30 35.00
CA ILE A 20 -27.66 -28.93 34.67
C ILE A 20 -26.44 -28.00 34.69
N ALA A 21 -25.59 -28.08 35.72
CA ALA A 21 -24.37 -27.29 35.81
C ALA A 21 -23.40 -27.58 34.66
N ALA A 22 -23.22 -28.85 34.28
CA ALA A 22 -22.40 -29.26 33.14
C ALA A 22 -22.95 -28.71 31.81
N TYR A 23 -24.27 -28.75 31.60
CA TYR A 23 -24.93 -28.17 30.43
C TYR A 23 -24.70 -26.65 30.33
N PHE A 24 -24.91 -25.92 31.43
CA PHE A 24 -24.67 -24.47 31.45
C PHE A 24 -23.18 -24.13 31.23
N ASN A 25 -22.27 -24.87 31.87
CA ASN A 25 -20.83 -24.67 31.67
C ASN A 25 -20.42 -24.91 30.20
N TYR A 26 -20.94 -25.97 29.58
CA TYR A 26 -20.74 -26.23 28.16
C TYR A 26 -21.29 -25.10 27.27
N ARG A 27 -22.51 -24.62 27.53
CA ARG A 27 -23.13 -23.51 26.78
C ARG A 27 -22.36 -22.20 26.93
N ILE A 28 -21.91 -21.87 28.14
CA ILE A 28 -21.08 -20.69 28.40
C ILE A 28 -19.75 -20.82 27.66
N ARG A 29 -19.10 -21.99 27.71
CA ARG A 29 -17.83 -22.23 27.01
C ARG A 29 -17.98 -22.11 25.49
N LEU A 30 -19.05 -22.67 24.92
CA LEU A 30 -19.35 -22.50 23.49
C LEU A 30 -19.53 -21.02 23.13
N SER A 31 -20.31 -20.29 23.92
CA SER A 31 -20.54 -18.86 23.68
C SER A 31 -19.26 -18.02 23.78
N LEU A 32 -18.36 -18.36 24.72
CA LEU A 32 -17.05 -17.72 24.83
C LEU A 32 -16.18 -18.02 23.61
N ILE A 33 -16.14 -19.27 23.13
CA ILE A 33 -15.39 -19.65 21.92
C ILE A 33 -15.93 -18.93 20.69
N GLU A 34 -17.25 -18.85 20.53
CA GLU A 34 -17.90 -18.13 19.43
C GLU A 34 -17.58 -16.63 19.47
N LYS A 35 -17.58 -16.03 20.66
CA LYS A 35 -17.22 -14.63 20.86
C LYS A 35 -15.75 -14.38 20.53
N ASP A 36 -14.84 -15.19 21.06
CA ASP A 36 -13.40 -15.08 20.79
C ASP A 36 -13.11 -15.23 19.30
N LYS A 37 -13.77 -16.17 18.63
CA LYS A 37 -13.68 -16.34 17.18
C LYS A 37 -14.13 -15.07 16.47
N LYS A 38 -15.32 -14.55 16.79
CA LYS A 38 -15.83 -13.31 16.19
C LYS A 38 -14.89 -12.12 16.41
N ASP A 39 -14.34 -11.97 17.63
CA ASP A 39 -13.40 -10.90 17.95
C ASP A 39 -12.10 -11.02 17.11
N GLN A 40 -11.63 -12.26 16.86
CA GLN A 40 -10.49 -12.49 15.97
C GLN A 40 -10.79 -12.16 14.52
N GLU A 41 -11.96 -12.58 14.00
CA GLU A 41 -12.42 -12.29 12.64
C GLU A 41 -12.53 -10.77 12.41
N GLN A 42 -13.12 -10.05 13.37
CA GLN A 42 -13.24 -8.59 13.34
C GLN A 42 -11.89 -7.89 13.36
N LYS A 43 -10.95 -8.33 14.20
CA LYS A 43 -9.59 -7.76 14.25
C LYS A 43 -8.84 -7.98 12.94
N LEU A 44 -8.89 -9.19 12.39
CA LEU A 44 -8.28 -9.50 11.10
C LEU A 44 -8.86 -8.60 10.00
N ALA A 45 -10.19 -8.57 9.89
CA ALA A 45 -10.88 -7.73 8.92
C ALA A 45 -10.50 -6.26 9.06
N TYR A 46 -10.49 -5.72 10.28
CA TYR A 46 -10.14 -4.33 10.55
C TYR A 46 -8.73 -3.98 10.07
N VAL A 47 -7.73 -4.79 10.43
CA VAL A 47 -6.33 -4.56 10.00
C VAL A 47 -6.22 -4.52 8.48
N TYR A 48 -6.86 -5.46 7.80
CA TYR A 48 -6.86 -5.52 6.34
C TYR A 48 -7.63 -4.38 5.70
N VAL A 49 -8.76 -3.96 6.28
CA VAL A 49 -9.49 -2.77 5.80
C VAL A 49 -8.60 -1.54 5.90
N VAL A 50 -7.86 -1.34 6.99
CA VAL A 50 -6.93 -0.22 7.15
C VAL A 50 -5.82 -0.27 6.09
N GLN A 51 -5.13 -1.41 5.97
CA GLN A 51 -4.03 -1.57 5.01
C GLN A 51 -4.50 -1.40 3.56
N LEU A 52 -5.61 -2.04 3.19
CA LEU A 52 -6.15 -1.97 1.84
C LEU A 52 -6.79 -0.62 1.51
N SER A 53 -7.14 0.21 2.52
CA SER A 53 -7.63 1.57 2.30
C SER A 53 -6.57 2.50 1.72
N GLN A 54 -5.28 2.15 1.83
CA GLN A 54 -4.20 2.96 1.27
C GLN A 54 -4.25 3.02 -0.26
N TYR A 55 -4.56 1.92 -0.94
CA TYR A 55 -4.61 1.85 -2.40
C TYR A 55 -5.67 2.78 -3.03
N PRO A 56 -6.96 2.69 -2.66
CA PRO A 56 -7.97 3.63 -3.17
C PRO A 56 -7.71 5.06 -2.71
N ALA A 57 -7.13 5.29 -1.53
CA ALA A 57 -6.73 6.64 -1.10
C ALA A 57 -5.67 7.24 -2.03
N ILE A 58 -4.64 6.48 -2.39
CA ILE A 58 -3.63 6.88 -3.37
C ILE A 58 -4.28 7.14 -4.73
N GLN A 59 -5.18 6.25 -5.17
CA GLN A 59 -5.89 6.42 -6.44
C GLN A 59 -6.69 7.74 -6.50
N ILE A 60 -7.44 8.07 -5.44
CA ILE A 60 -8.20 9.32 -5.32
C ILE A 60 -7.24 10.52 -5.33
N TRP A 61 -6.12 10.42 -4.62
CA TRP A 61 -5.12 11.49 -4.58
C TRP A 61 -4.45 11.72 -5.94
N ILE A 62 -3.99 10.66 -6.62
CA ILE A 62 -3.39 10.73 -7.96
C ILE A 62 -4.38 11.34 -8.94
N ARG A 63 -5.63 10.86 -8.94
CA ARG A 63 -6.67 11.40 -9.83
C ARG A 63 -6.89 12.89 -9.58
N SER A 64 -7.06 13.31 -8.32
CA SER A 64 -7.23 14.72 -7.98
C SER A 64 -6.03 15.59 -8.37
N PHE A 65 -4.81 15.05 -8.27
CA PHE A 65 -3.60 15.73 -8.72
C PHE A 65 -3.58 15.88 -10.25
N LEU A 66 -3.87 14.80 -10.97
CA LEU A 66 -3.89 14.79 -12.44
C LEU A 66 -4.97 15.72 -13.00
N GLU A 67 -6.18 15.72 -12.43
CA GLU A 67 -7.25 16.64 -12.81
C GLU A 67 -6.80 18.11 -12.72
N LYS A 68 -6.16 18.50 -11.61
CA LYS A 68 -5.62 19.86 -11.45
C LYS A 68 -4.46 20.18 -12.38
N ALA A 69 -3.61 19.19 -12.69
CA ALA A 69 -2.52 19.38 -13.63
C ALA A 69 -3.04 19.56 -15.06
N LEU A 70 -4.09 18.82 -15.44
CA LEU A 70 -4.75 18.95 -16.73
C LEU A 70 -5.42 20.32 -16.91
N GLU A 71 -6.02 20.88 -15.86
CA GLU A 71 -6.60 22.24 -15.87
C GLU A 71 -5.56 23.34 -16.16
N GLN A 72 -4.27 23.07 -15.96
CA GLN A 72 -3.18 24.02 -16.17
C GLN A 72 -2.54 23.91 -17.57
N LEU A 73 -2.99 22.97 -18.40
CA LEU A 73 -2.48 22.83 -19.76
C LEU A 73 -3.04 23.93 -20.66
N ASP A 74 -2.18 24.55 -21.46
CA ASP A 74 -2.57 25.57 -22.44
C ASP A 74 -3.50 24.99 -23.53
N GLU A 75 -3.32 23.72 -23.87
CA GLU A 75 -4.19 22.97 -24.78
C GLU A 75 -4.73 21.71 -24.08
N PRO A 76 -6.06 21.50 -24.05
CA PRO A 76 -6.65 20.31 -23.45
C PRO A 76 -6.30 19.06 -24.27
N LEU A 77 -6.22 17.90 -23.59
CA LEU A 77 -6.02 16.63 -24.28
C LEU A 77 -7.19 16.33 -25.25
N PRO A 78 -6.93 15.81 -26.46
CA PRO A 78 -7.97 15.40 -27.40
C PRO A 78 -8.95 14.41 -26.78
N GLU A 79 -10.25 14.73 -26.78
CA GLU A 79 -11.27 13.85 -26.23
C GLU A 79 -11.51 12.63 -27.14
N GLY A 80 -11.54 11.43 -26.53
CA GLY A 80 -12.01 10.20 -27.18
C GLY A 80 -10.98 9.47 -28.07
N GLU A 81 -9.81 10.04 -28.33
CA GLU A 81 -8.75 9.36 -29.09
C GLU A 81 -7.88 8.45 -28.20
N PHE A 82 -7.59 8.88 -26.98
CA PHE A 82 -6.76 8.14 -26.02
C PHE A 82 -7.03 8.57 -24.57
N GLU A 83 -6.69 7.70 -23.61
CA GLU A 83 -6.78 7.99 -22.17
C GLU A 83 -5.51 8.71 -21.65
N ILE A 84 -5.60 9.37 -20.49
CA ILE A 84 -4.49 10.14 -19.89
C ILE A 84 -3.24 9.28 -19.65
N GLU A 85 -3.41 7.99 -19.38
CA GLU A 85 -2.36 7.01 -19.17
C GLU A 85 -1.50 6.83 -20.43
N HIS A 86 -2.11 6.92 -21.61
CA HIS A 86 -1.39 6.85 -22.88
C HIS A 86 -0.49 8.07 -23.07
N ALA A 87 -1.03 9.28 -22.82
CA ALA A 87 -0.27 10.51 -22.90
C ALA A 87 0.87 10.55 -21.88
N ALA A 88 0.59 10.16 -20.63
CA ALA A 88 1.58 10.06 -19.57
C ALA A 88 2.70 9.08 -19.95
N SER A 89 2.36 7.95 -20.57
CA SER A 89 3.36 6.96 -20.98
C SER A 89 4.31 7.47 -22.05
N VAL A 90 3.80 8.22 -23.04
CA VAL A 90 4.64 8.85 -24.08
C VAL A 90 5.53 9.95 -23.49
N TYR A 91 4.97 10.79 -22.61
CA TYR A 91 5.74 11.84 -21.94
C TYR A 91 6.86 11.26 -21.06
N LEU A 92 6.54 10.20 -20.30
CA LEU A 92 7.53 9.49 -19.49
C LEU A 92 8.61 8.84 -20.36
N GLU A 93 8.26 8.19 -21.48
CA GLU A 93 9.24 7.64 -22.40
C GLU A 93 10.22 8.71 -22.91
N ASP A 94 9.71 9.87 -23.33
CA ASP A 94 10.56 10.96 -23.81
C ASP A 94 11.47 11.50 -22.70
N ALA A 95 10.91 11.73 -21.50
CA ALA A 95 11.68 12.13 -20.33
C ALA A 95 12.79 11.12 -20.01
N LEU A 96 12.50 9.81 -20.07
CA LEU A 96 13.45 8.74 -19.82
C LEU A 96 14.60 8.72 -20.85
N LYS A 97 14.33 9.02 -22.12
CA LYS A 97 15.37 9.09 -23.16
C LYS A 97 16.34 10.25 -22.95
N ASN A 98 15.82 11.35 -22.39
CA ASN A 98 16.53 12.60 -22.15
C ASN A 98 17.29 12.66 -20.82
N ILE A 99 17.20 11.62 -19.99
CA ILE A 99 17.98 11.50 -18.75
C ILE A 99 19.49 11.45 -19.04
N ASP A 100 20.24 12.29 -18.31
CA ASP A 100 21.69 12.45 -18.40
C ASP A 100 22.45 11.41 -17.57
N GLU A 101 23.79 11.46 -17.60
CA GLU A 101 24.64 10.53 -16.84
C GLU A 101 24.64 10.82 -15.33
N GLU A 102 24.44 12.08 -14.93
CA GLU A 102 24.41 12.52 -13.53
C GLU A 102 23.23 11.89 -12.77
N PHE A 103 22.08 11.72 -13.41
CA PHE A 103 20.95 10.98 -12.84
C PHE A 103 21.32 9.53 -12.43
N PHE A 104 22.17 8.86 -13.22
CA PHE A 104 22.59 7.48 -12.90
C PHE A 104 23.49 7.41 -11.67
N GLU A 105 24.15 8.51 -11.29
CA GLU A 105 24.91 8.60 -10.04
C GLU A 105 23.99 8.60 -8.80
N HIS A 106 22.68 8.82 -8.98
CA HIS A 106 21.69 8.85 -7.90
C HIS A 106 20.73 7.66 -7.93
N VAL A 107 20.92 6.71 -8.85
CA VAL A 107 20.04 5.53 -9.04
C VAL A 107 19.95 4.66 -7.79
N GLU A 108 21.02 4.57 -6.98
CA GLU A 108 21.00 3.79 -5.73
C GLU A 108 19.90 4.28 -4.76
N SER A 109 19.58 5.58 -4.77
CA SER A 109 18.50 6.13 -3.95
C SER A 109 17.11 5.71 -4.46
N ILE A 110 16.93 5.63 -5.78
CA ILE A 110 15.69 5.22 -6.42
C ILE A 110 15.46 3.72 -6.23
N GLU A 111 16.50 2.90 -6.34
CA GLU A 111 16.44 1.47 -6.08
C GLU A 111 15.98 1.16 -4.64
N LYS A 112 16.50 1.90 -3.66
CA LYS A 112 16.08 1.78 -2.25
C LYS A 112 14.60 2.14 -2.06
N LEU A 113 14.10 3.15 -2.77
CA LEU A 113 12.68 3.52 -2.74
C LEU A 113 11.79 2.41 -3.33
N ILE A 114 12.22 1.78 -4.42
CA ILE A 114 11.51 0.63 -5.02
C ILE A 114 11.48 -0.55 -4.05
N ASP A 115 12.58 -0.85 -3.36
CA ASP A 115 12.63 -1.91 -2.35
C ASP A 115 11.67 -1.64 -1.18
N GLN A 116 11.68 -0.41 -0.64
CA GLN A 116 10.75 -0.03 0.43
C GLN A 116 9.28 -0.16 0.01
N MET A 117 8.96 0.20 -1.25
CA MET A 117 7.61 0.05 -1.79
C MET A 117 7.22 -1.43 -1.90
N MET A 118 8.13 -2.29 -2.37
CA MET A 118 7.90 -3.74 -2.46
C MET A 118 7.75 -4.39 -1.09
N ASP A 119 8.54 -3.98 -0.10
CA ASP A 119 8.41 -4.46 1.28
C ASP A 119 7.05 -4.09 1.88
N GLY A 120 6.55 -2.88 1.57
CA GLY A 120 5.20 -2.45 1.95
C GLY A 120 4.10 -3.41 1.48
N PHE A 121 4.24 -3.96 0.27
CA PHE A 121 3.32 -4.96 -0.30
C PHE A 121 3.35 -6.31 0.41
N SER A 122 4.45 -6.67 1.07
CA SER A 122 4.55 -7.95 1.77
C SER A 122 3.62 -8.04 2.98
N ASN A 123 3.21 -6.89 3.53
CA ASN A 123 2.38 -6.81 4.74
C ASN A 123 0.89 -7.09 4.50
N THR A 124 0.47 -7.31 3.25
CA THR A 124 -0.93 -7.53 2.86
C THR A 124 -1.22 -8.96 2.39
N TYR A 125 -0.24 -9.88 2.47
CA TYR A 125 -0.47 -11.29 2.18
C TYR A 125 -1.17 -12.00 3.34
N LEU A 126 -2.29 -12.66 3.02
CA LEU A 126 -2.98 -13.55 3.95
C LEU A 126 -2.33 -14.94 3.95
N SER A 127 -2.12 -15.47 5.15
CA SER A 127 -1.72 -16.87 5.31
C SER A 127 -2.80 -17.82 4.78
N ASN A 128 -2.43 -19.05 4.42
CA ASN A 128 -3.40 -20.07 4.01
C ASN A 128 -4.43 -20.37 5.12
N GLU A 129 -3.99 -20.29 6.39
CA GLU A 129 -4.87 -20.47 7.54
C GLU A 129 -5.91 -19.36 7.66
N ASP A 130 -5.53 -18.12 7.37
CA ASP A 130 -6.46 -16.99 7.40
C ASP A 130 -7.39 -17.02 6.20
N GLN A 131 -6.89 -17.36 5.01
CA GLN A 131 -7.74 -17.56 3.82
C GLN A 131 -8.81 -18.64 4.04
N ALA A 132 -8.48 -19.74 4.74
CA ALA A 132 -9.42 -20.81 5.03
C ALA A 132 -10.60 -20.39 5.93
N LYS A 133 -10.43 -19.31 6.70
CA LYS A 133 -11.48 -18.76 7.58
C LYS A 133 -12.40 -17.79 6.85
N LEU A 134 -12.00 -17.30 5.67
CA LEU A 134 -12.74 -16.29 4.92
C LEU A 134 -13.90 -16.88 4.11
N PRO A 135 -14.98 -16.10 3.88
CA PRO A 135 -16.02 -16.45 2.93
C PRO A 135 -15.46 -16.63 1.52
N LYS A 136 -16.07 -17.52 0.73
CA LYS A 136 -15.65 -17.82 -0.65
C LYS A 136 -15.47 -16.58 -1.53
N ASN A 137 -16.37 -15.60 -1.42
CA ASN A 137 -16.29 -14.36 -2.19
C ASN A 137 -15.05 -13.53 -1.81
N THR A 138 -14.78 -13.39 -0.51
CA THR A 138 -13.60 -12.69 0.00
C THR A 138 -12.31 -13.38 -0.44
N VAL A 139 -12.26 -14.72 -0.41
CA VAL A 139 -11.12 -15.49 -0.95
C VAL A 139 -10.91 -15.22 -2.44
N MET A 140 -11.98 -15.18 -3.24
CA MET A 140 -11.88 -14.87 -4.66
C MET A 140 -11.34 -13.46 -4.92
N HIS A 141 -11.79 -12.46 -4.15
CA HIS A 141 -11.25 -11.11 -4.23
C HIS A 141 -9.78 -11.05 -3.81
N TYR A 142 -9.40 -11.82 -2.78
CA TYR A 142 -8.02 -11.91 -2.34
C TYR A 142 -7.12 -12.51 -3.42
N GLN A 143 -7.52 -13.60 -4.06
CA GLN A 143 -6.74 -14.22 -5.14
C GLN A 143 -6.52 -13.27 -6.32
N ARG A 144 -7.53 -12.47 -6.68
CA ARG A 144 -7.40 -11.44 -7.72
C ARG A 144 -6.42 -10.35 -7.30
N TYR A 145 -6.57 -9.82 -6.09
CA TYR A 145 -5.65 -8.84 -5.51
C TYR A 145 -4.22 -9.37 -5.50
N GLU A 146 -4.01 -10.59 -5.00
CA GLU A 146 -2.70 -11.23 -4.90
C GLU A 146 -2.06 -11.41 -6.29
N HIS A 147 -2.84 -11.78 -7.31
CA HIS A 147 -2.36 -11.89 -8.68
C HIS A 147 -1.83 -10.54 -9.21
N TYR A 148 -2.61 -9.46 -9.08
CA TYR A 148 -2.19 -8.13 -9.53
C TYR A 148 -1.03 -7.58 -8.69
N LEU A 149 -0.98 -7.89 -7.40
CA LEU A 149 0.13 -7.51 -6.51
C LEU A 149 1.44 -8.16 -6.97
N LYS A 150 1.43 -9.47 -7.22
CA LYS A 150 2.59 -10.21 -7.73
C LYS A 150 3.03 -9.69 -9.10
N SER A 151 2.07 -9.39 -9.99
CA SER A 151 2.35 -8.83 -11.31
C SER A 151 3.01 -7.44 -11.20
N THR A 152 2.47 -6.56 -10.35
CA THR A 152 3.02 -5.23 -10.10
C THR A 152 4.42 -5.28 -9.48
N VAL A 153 4.64 -6.17 -8.49
CA VAL A 153 5.97 -6.41 -7.91
C VAL A 153 6.96 -6.89 -8.98
N ALA A 154 6.55 -7.80 -9.87
CA ALA A 154 7.40 -8.26 -10.97
C ALA A 154 7.76 -7.11 -11.93
N SER A 155 6.79 -6.25 -12.27
CA SER A 155 7.04 -5.06 -13.09
C SER A 155 8.02 -4.11 -12.39
N PHE A 156 7.86 -3.82 -11.10
CA PHE A 156 8.81 -2.97 -10.36
C PHE A 156 10.22 -3.57 -10.29
N LYS A 157 10.35 -4.89 -10.11
CA LYS A 157 11.66 -5.57 -10.18
C LYS A 157 12.30 -5.43 -11.56
N MET A 158 11.51 -5.57 -12.63
CA MET A 158 12.00 -5.37 -14.00
C MET A 158 12.48 -3.92 -14.21
N PHE A 159 11.70 -2.93 -13.76
CA PHE A 159 12.09 -1.51 -13.80
C PHE A 159 13.35 -1.24 -12.98
N LYS A 160 13.49 -1.85 -11.80
CA LYS A 160 14.70 -1.74 -10.98
C LYS A 160 15.93 -2.27 -11.70
N VAL A 161 15.84 -3.45 -12.33
CA VAL A 161 16.94 -4.01 -13.12
C VAL A 161 17.28 -3.12 -14.33
N ALA A 162 16.27 -2.52 -14.96
CA ALA A 162 16.49 -1.58 -16.04
C ALA A 162 17.21 -0.31 -15.54
N LEU A 163 16.81 0.26 -14.40
CA LEU A 163 17.46 1.41 -13.76
C LEU A 163 18.96 1.16 -13.47
N ALA A 164 19.29 -0.03 -12.97
CA ALA A 164 20.66 -0.45 -12.70
C ALA A 164 21.55 -0.51 -13.95
N ASN A 165 20.94 -0.56 -15.15
CA ASN A 165 21.66 -0.68 -16.41
C ASN A 165 21.17 0.37 -17.42
N LYS A 166 21.95 1.45 -17.56
CA LYS A 166 21.71 2.55 -18.51
C LYS A 166 21.26 2.10 -19.91
N LYS A 167 21.85 1.03 -20.45
CA LYS A 167 21.48 0.52 -21.78
C LYS A 167 20.09 -0.09 -21.80
N LEU A 168 19.69 -0.80 -20.76
CA LEU A 168 18.36 -1.38 -20.63
C LEU A 168 17.31 -0.32 -20.29
N PHE A 169 17.67 0.66 -19.47
CA PHE A 169 16.78 1.76 -19.10
C PHE A 169 16.27 2.55 -20.31
N LYS A 170 17.17 2.85 -21.26
CA LYS A 170 16.81 3.57 -22.51
C LYS A 170 15.98 2.73 -23.49
N LEU A 171 15.80 1.43 -23.24
CA LEU A 171 14.94 0.56 -24.04
C LEU A 171 13.51 0.49 -23.50
N ILE A 172 13.22 1.16 -22.38
CA ILE A 172 11.86 1.29 -21.85
C ILE A 172 11.06 2.17 -22.80
N ASP A 173 10.01 1.61 -23.40
CA ASP A 173 9.11 2.32 -24.31
C ASP A 173 7.77 2.68 -23.64
N ALA A 174 6.98 3.55 -24.28
CA ALA A 174 5.67 3.94 -23.77
C ALA A 174 4.72 2.75 -23.58
N LYS A 175 4.87 1.66 -24.35
CA LYS A 175 4.04 0.46 -24.21
C LYS A 175 4.32 -0.25 -22.87
N GLN A 176 5.58 -0.39 -22.50
CA GLN A 176 5.99 -0.99 -21.24
C GLN A 176 5.57 -0.12 -20.04
N ILE A 177 5.69 1.21 -20.18
CA ILE A 177 5.23 2.17 -19.16
C ILE A 177 3.71 2.07 -18.98
N ASN A 178 2.94 2.10 -20.06
CA ASN A 178 1.49 1.96 -20.00
C ASN A 178 1.07 0.64 -19.36
N SER A 179 1.74 -0.47 -19.73
CA SER A 179 1.47 -1.77 -19.12
C SER A 179 1.71 -1.79 -17.60
N LEU A 180 2.72 -1.06 -17.11
CA LEU A 180 2.92 -0.87 -15.67
C LEU A 180 1.78 -0.06 -15.04
N ILE A 181 1.37 1.04 -15.67
CA ILE A 181 0.27 1.88 -15.18
C ILE A 181 -1.03 1.08 -15.07
N GLU A 182 -1.37 0.30 -16.09
CA GLU A 182 -2.57 -0.56 -16.10
C GLU A 182 -2.51 -1.67 -15.04
N ASN A 183 -1.32 -2.25 -14.79
CA ASN A 183 -1.12 -3.20 -13.70
C ASN A 183 -1.36 -2.56 -12.33
N VAL A 184 -0.86 -1.34 -12.12
CA VAL A 184 -1.07 -0.58 -10.87
C VAL A 184 -2.54 -0.20 -10.69
N LYS A 185 -3.23 0.23 -11.75
CA LYS A 185 -4.69 0.49 -11.73
C LYS A 185 -5.47 -0.77 -11.34
N SER A 186 -5.18 -1.89 -11.99
CA SER A 186 -5.81 -3.18 -11.70
C SER A 186 -5.55 -3.65 -10.25
N LEU A 187 -4.34 -3.39 -9.73
CA LEU A 187 -4.02 -3.63 -8.32
C LEU A 187 -4.88 -2.77 -7.39
N PHE A 188 -5.03 -1.47 -7.67
CA PHE A 188 -5.80 -0.56 -6.82
C PHE A 188 -7.29 -0.91 -6.82
N ASP A 189 -7.84 -1.22 -7.99
CA ASP A 189 -9.25 -1.63 -8.13
C ASP A 189 -9.51 -2.96 -7.40
N SER A 190 -8.63 -3.95 -7.56
CA SER A 190 -8.76 -5.24 -6.87
C SER A 190 -8.58 -5.10 -5.35
N ALA A 191 -7.70 -4.21 -4.88
CA ALA A 191 -7.56 -3.88 -3.47
C ALA A 191 -8.84 -3.23 -2.90
N GLY A 192 -9.48 -2.33 -3.67
CA GLY A 192 -10.76 -1.72 -3.31
C GLY A 192 -11.88 -2.75 -3.15
N LEU A 193 -11.97 -3.73 -4.06
CA LEU A 193 -12.93 -4.83 -3.96
C LEU A 193 -12.65 -5.74 -2.75
N LEU A 194 -11.38 -6.10 -2.51
CA LEU A 194 -11.01 -6.90 -1.36
C LEU A 194 -11.30 -6.16 -0.05
N ARG A 195 -11.02 -4.85 0.03
CA ARG A 195 -11.35 -4.00 1.18
C ARG A 195 -12.84 -4.06 1.49
N ALA A 196 -13.70 -3.92 0.49
CA ALA A 196 -15.15 -3.99 0.67
C ALA A 196 -15.58 -5.36 1.21
N ALA A 197 -15.05 -6.44 0.64
CA ALA A 197 -15.34 -7.81 1.09
C ALA A 197 -14.83 -8.09 2.52
N MET A 198 -13.68 -7.54 2.90
CA MET A 198 -13.15 -7.66 4.27
C MET A 198 -13.99 -6.83 5.27
N ALA A 199 -14.47 -5.65 4.86
CA ALA A 199 -15.35 -4.84 5.69
C ALA A 199 -16.68 -5.56 5.96
N GLU A 200 -17.27 -6.18 4.94
CA GLU A 200 -18.48 -7.00 5.10
C GLU A 200 -18.24 -8.20 6.02
N TYR A 201 -17.15 -8.95 5.80
CA TYR A 201 -16.77 -10.09 6.63
C TYR A 201 -16.59 -9.71 8.11
N GLY A 202 -15.88 -8.62 8.39
CA GLY A 202 -15.65 -8.14 9.76
C GLY A 202 -16.81 -7.39 10.39
N GLY A 203 -17.91 -7.15 9.66
CA GLY A 203 -18.97 -6.25 10.12
C GLY A 203 -18.47 -4.82 10.39
N VAL A 204 -17.46 -4.37 9.64
CA VAL A 204 -16.99 -2.98 9.71
C VAL A 204 -18.03 -2.11 9.02
N GLY A 205 -18.76 -1.32 9.81
CA GLY A 205 -19.82 -0.45 9.30
C GLY A 205 -19.32 0.50 8.21
N SER A 206 -20.20 0.85 7.27
CA SER A 206 -19.86 1.72 6.12
C SER A 206 -19.21 3.04 6.56
N ASN A 207 -19.73 3.69 7.60
CA ASN A 207 -19.16 4.92 8.16
C ASN A 207 -17.71 4.74 8.63
N MET A 208 -17.41 3.62 9.31
CA MET A 208 -16.05 3.34 9.79
C MET A 208 -15.12 3.02 8.62
N SER A 209 -15.58 2.21 7.67
CA SER A 209 -14.81 1.89 6.46
C SER A 209 -14.47 3.15 5.65
N GLN A 210 -15.43 4.07 5.52
CA GLN A 210 -15.24 5.35 4.85
C GLN A 210 -14.30 6.28 5.63
N TYR A 211 -14.48 6.38 6.95
CA TYR A 211 -13.59 7.14 7.83
C TYR A 211 -12.13 6.68 7.71
N LEU A 212 -11.88 5.36 7.66
CA LEU A 212 -10.54 4.82 7.50
C LEU A 212 -9.92 5.18 6.14
N LEU A 213 -10.74 5.19 5.07
CA LEU A 213 -10.29 5.66 3.75
C LEU A 213 -9.92 7.14 3.76
N GLU A 214 -10.78 7.97 4.35
CA GLU A 214 -10.55 9.41 4.48
C GLU A 214 -9.30 9.71 5.30
N GLN A 215 -9.06 8.97 6.39
CA GLN A 215 -7.82 9.10 7.16
C GLN A 215 -6.58 8.78 6.34
N GLN A 216 -6.60 7.71 5.54
CA GLN A 216 -5.47 7.38 4.67
C GLN A 216 -5.27 8.45 3.59
N TYR A 217 -6.36 8.93 2.97
CA TYR A 217 -6.32 10.00 1.99
C TYR A 217 -5.71 11.28 2.57
N GLU A 218 -6.18 11.72 3.74
CA GLU A 218 -5.65 12.91 4.42
C GLU A 218 -4.18 12.74 4.83
N PHE A 219 -3.80 11.55 5.30
CA PHE A 219 -2.41 11.24 5.58
C PHE A 219 -1.54 11.42 4.33
N PHE A 220 -1.93 10.87 3.18
CA PHE A 220 -1.20 11.06 1.92
C PHE A 220 -1.18 12.51 1.47
N ARG A 221 -2.34 13.18 1.48
CA ARG A 221 -2.47 14.59 1.08
C ARG A 221 -1.53 15.50 1.88
N VAL A 222 -1.50 15.34 3.20
CA VAL A 222 -0.65 16.13 4.10
C VAL A 222 0.82 15.75 3.96
N SER A 223 1.14 14.46 3.91
CA SER A 223 2.53 13.98 3.85
C SER A 223 3.20 14.39 2.54
N VAL A 224 2.51 14.22 1.41
CA VAL A 224 2.99 14.63 0.10
C VAL A 224 3.03 16.16 -0.02
N GLY A 225 2.00 16.86 0.47
CA GLY A 225 1.98 18.33 0.47
C GLY A 225 3.16 18.93 1.25
N LYS A 226 3.49 18.36 2.41
CA LYS A 226 4.68 18.77 3.19
C LYS A 226 5.98 18.49 2.45
N SER A 227 6.08 17.38 1.71
CA SER A 227 7.26 17.08 0.88
C SER A 227 7.47 18.15 -0.18
N PHE A 228 6.42 18.49 -0.95
CA PHE A 228 6.50 19.54 -1.97
C PHE A 228 6.86 20.90 -1.39
N GLU A 229 6.28 21.28 -0.25
CA GLU A 229 6.62 22.54 0.43
C GLU A 229 8.09 22.54 0.90
N HIS A 230 8.58 21.41 1.42
CA HIS A 230 9.96 21.26 1.83
C HIS A 230 10.93 21.35 0.64
N ASP A 231 10.63 20.67 -0.46
CA ASP A 231 11.45 20.68 -1.68
C ASP A 231 11.52 22.08 -2.29
N GLN A 232 10.40 22.82 -2.31
CA GLN A 232 10.40 24.23 -2.73
C GLN A 232 11.27 25.11 -1.83
N LYS A 233 11.22 24.90 -0.50
CA LYS A 233 12.07 25.63 0.45
C LYS A 233 13.55 25.28 0.27
N LEU A 234 13.87 24.01 0.05
CA LEU A 234 15.23 23.56 -0.24
C LEU A 234 15.75 24.16 -1.56
N ALA A 235 14.94 24.18 -2.61
CA ALA A 235 15.29 24.80 -3.89
C ALA A 235 15.58 26.30 -3.74
N LYS A 236 14.71 27.03 -3.01
CA LYS A 236 14.93 28.46 -2.69
C LYS A 236 16.19 28.68 -1.87
N ALA A 237 16.46 27.82 -0.88
CA ALA A 237 17.67 27.89 -0.07
C ALA A 237 18.94 27.64 -0.91
N ARG A 238 18.93 26.65 -1.80
CA ARG A 238 20.04 26.39 -2.73
C ARG A 238 20.30 27.57 -3.65
N ALA A 239 19.26 28.11 -4.28
CA ALA A 239 19.38 29.28 -5.15
C ALA A 239 19.95 30.50 -4.40
N HIS A 240 19.49 30.74 -3.17
CA HIS A 240 20.01 31.82 -2.33
C HIS A 240 21.49 31.64 -1.98
N LEU A 241 21.90 30.43 -1.57
CA LEU A 241 23.28 30.11 -1.22
C LEU A 241 24.24 30.10 -2.43
N GLU A 242 23.74 29.75 -3.62
CA GLU A 242 24.48 29.86 -4.89
C GLU A 242 24.67 31.33 -5.29
N GLU A 243 23.63 32.15 -5.20
CA GLU A 243 23.66 33.59 -5.49
C GLU A 243 24.61 34.34 -4.54
N HIS A 244 24.69 33.92 -3.28
CA HIS A 244 25.53 34.55 -2.26
C HIS A 244 26.94 33.93 -2.17
N GLY A 245 27.30 33.04 -3.09
CA GLY A 245 28.66 32.50 -3.25
C GLY A 245 29.09 31.47 -2.19
N GLU A 246 28.20 31.09 -1.28
CA GLU A 246 28.50 30.17 -0.18
C GLU A 246 28.66 28.71 -0.65
N LEU A 247 28.05 28.34 -1.78
CA LEU A 247 28.20 27.01 -2.40
C LEU A 247 29.39 26.92 -3.39
N SER A 248 29.88 28.04 -3.93
CA SER A 248 31.01 28.07 -4.89
C SER A 248 32.39 27.94 -4.24
N ALA A 249 32.53 28.18 -2.92
CA ALA A 249 33.82 28.12 -2.22
C ALA A 249 34.39 26.68 -2.11
N ASN A 250 33.54 25.64 -2.18
CA ASN A 250 33.98 24.24 -2.01
C ASN A 250 34.37 23.53 -3.33
N LYS A 251 34.05 24.08 -4.50
CA LYS A 251 34.52 23.52 -5.79
C LYS A 251 35.92 24.01 -6.18
N SER A 252 36.38 25.14 -5.64
CA SER A 252 37.73 25.70 -5.90
C SER A 252 38.83 25.08 -5.03
N SER A 253 38.54 24.65 -3.80
CA SER A 253 39.57 24.15 -2.88
C SER A 253 40.17 22.77 -3.25
N LYS A 254 39.53 21.98 -4.12
CA LYS A 254 40.00 20.63 -4.48
C LYS A 254 40.91 20.57 -5.71
N LYS A 255 41.11 21.67 -6.45
CA LYS A 255 41.93 21.67 -7.68
C LYS A 255 43.39 22.09 -7.47
N ASP A 256 43.72 22.73 -6.35
CA ASP A 256 45.05 23.34 -6.17
C ASP A 256 46.05 22.48 -5.35
N THR A 257 45.71 21.23 -5.01
CA THR A 257 46.60 20.35 -4.21
C THR A 257 47.30 19.25 -5.02
N VAL A 258 47.21 19.23 -6.36
CA VAL A 258 47.87 18.21 -7.20
C VAL A 258 48.65 18.83 -8.38
N THR A 259 49.46 19.86 -8.11
CA THR A 259 50.59 20.23 -8.99
C THR A 259 51.66 20.90 -8.15
N GLY A 260 52.49 20.11 -7.47
CA GLY A 260 53.52 20.65 -6.60
C GLY A 260 54.41 19.60 -5.92
N ALA A 261 54.87 18.59 -6.66
CA ALA A 261 55.98 17.75 -6.21
C ALA A 261 56.72 17.20 -7.44
N SER A 262 57.60 18.03 -7.99
CA SER A 262 58.70 17.59 -8.85
C SER A 262 60.00 18.10 -8.24
N SER A 263 60.75 17.20 -7.62
CA SER A 263 62.21 17.22 -7.45
C SER A 263 62.64 15.80 -7.07
#